data_AF-A0A2T4XCW0-F1
#
_entry.id   AF-A0A2T4XCW0-F1
#
_cell.length_a   1.000
_cell.length_b   1.000
_cell.length_c   1.000
_cell.angle_alpha   90.00
_cell.angle_beta   90.00
_cell.angle_gamma   90.00
#
_symmetry.space_group_name_H-M   'P 1'
#
loop_
_entity.id
_entity.type
_entity.pdbx_description
1 polymer ?
#
loop_
_entity_poly.entity_id
_entity_poly.type
_entity_poly.pdbx_seq_one_letter_code
_entity_poly.pdbx_strand_id
1 'polypeptide(L)'
;MFNRFFFLFFLSLSILACGPKAKFSAEQLATQEAAWNKMMEGHDVVMPLMGDIYQVSTKLKELADRAMAEANDFHPRAQTALAQLETAEDGMMNWMAYIKDNPLATVRKKSPDHAAVMAFIDKEQTEITAVAANMNNAIAEAQALIKERNPGL
;
A
#
# COMPACT_ATOMS: atom_id res chain seq x y z
N MET A 1 26.51 5.38 68.67
CA MET A 1 25.67 4.22 68.29
C MET A 1 24.58 4.63 67.28
N PHE A 2 24.93 5.29 66.16
CA PHE A 2 23.93 5.82 65.21
C PHE A 2 24.23 5.52 63.72
N ASN A 3 25.11 4.55 63.43
CA ASN A 3 25.57 4.28 62.06
C ASN A 3 25.27 2.85 61.54
N ARG A 4 24.43 2.07 62.23
CA ARG A 4 24.10 0.70 61.82
C ARG A 4 22.71 0.50 61.23
N PHE A 5 21.83 1.50 61.34
CA PHE A 5 20.44 1.38 60.87
C PHE A 5 20.20 1.92 59.45
N PHE A 6 21.14 2.68 58.89
CA PHE A 6 20.98 3.29 57.56
C PHE A 6 21.26 2.31 56.40
N PHE A 7 21.99 1.22 56.66
CA PHE A 7 22.36 0.24 55.63
C PHE A 7 21.30 -0.84 55.35
N LEU A 8 20.22 -0.90 56.14
CA LEU A 8 19.14 -1.88 55.98
C LEU A 8 17.95 -1.35 55.17
N PHE A 9 17.95 -0.06 54.78
CA PHE A 9 16.86 0.52 53.98
C PHE A 9 17.13 0.48 52.46
N PHE A 10 18.39 0.30 52.03
CA PHE A 10 18.75 0.30 50.60
C PHE A 10 18.69 -1.07 49.92
N LEU A 11 18.44 -2.15 50.68
CA LEU A 11 18.43 -3.53 50.15
C LEU A 11 17.00 -4.09 49.92
N SER A 12 15.95 -3.26 50.01
CA SER A 12 14.56 -3.72 49.79
C SER A 12 13.91 -3.22 48.50
N LEU A 13 14.58 -2.35 47.71
CA LEU A 13 13.98 -1.76 46.50
C LEU A 13 14.25 -2.52 45.19
N SER A 14 14.95 -3.66 45.20
CA SER A 14 15.41 -4.32 43.97
C SER A 14 14.42 -5.32 43.33
N ILE A 15 13.19 -5.48 43.85
CA ILE A 15 12.29 -6.58 43.45
C ILE A 15 11.08 -6.12 42.59
N LEU A 16 11.02 -4.86 42.15
CA LEU A 16 9.91 -4.35 41.31
C LEU A 16 10.28 -4.13 39.83
N ALA A 17 11.48 -4.53 39.39
CA ALA A 17 11.91 -4.38 38.00
C ALA A 17 11.43 -5.53 37.08
N CYS A 18 10.19 -6.00 37.25
CA CYS A 18 9.53 -6.86 36.26
C CYS A 18 8.55 -5.99 35.48
N GLY A 19 9.07 -5.24 34.51
CA GLY A 19 8.24 -4.51 33.55
C GLY A 19 7.34 -5.46 32.76
N PRO A 20 6.25 -4.97 32.14
CA PRO A 20 5.41 -5.80 31.29
C PRO A 20 6.26 -6.51 30.23
N LYS A 21 6.11 -7.83 30.11
CA LYS A 21 6.80 -8.61 29.09
C LYS A 21 6.49 -8.01 27.73
N ALA A 22 7.53 -7.66 26.97
CA ALA A 22 7.37 -7.16 25.61
C ALA A 22 6.60 -8.20 24.78
N LYS A 23 5.59 -7.75 24.05
CA LYS A 23 4.71 -8.60 23.23
C LYS A 23 5.47 -9.32 22.11
N PHE A 24 6.54 -8.71 21.63
CA PHE A 24 7.39 -9.24 20.56
C PHE A 24 8.86 -9.19 21.01
N SER A 25 9.63 -10.20 20.59
CA SER A 25 11.08 -10.20 20.71
C SER A 25 11.74 -9.23 19.72
N ALA A 26 13.00 -8.88 19.95
CA ALA A 26 13.76 -8.01 19.04
C ALA A 26 13.87 -8.60 17.63
N GLU A 27 14.06 -9.92 17.52
CA GLU A 27 14.12 -10.63 16.23
C GLU A 27 12.79 -10.56 15.46
N GLN A 28 11.66 -10.74 16.17
CA GLN A 28 10.34 -10.60 15.56
C GLN A 28 10.06 -9.17 15.09
N LEU A 29 10.50 -8.16 15.86
CA LEU A 29 10.36 -6.76 15.46
C LEU A 29 11.15 -6.47 14.18
N ALA A 30 12.41 -6.91 14.11
CA ALA A 30 13.26 -6.75 12.93
C ALA A 30 12.66 -7.45 11.69
N THR A 31 12.14 -8.67 11.86
CA THR A 31 11.49 -9.43 10.79
C THR A 31 10.25 -8.72 10.26
N GLN A 32 9.38 -8.23 11.15
CA GLN A 32 8.19 -7.46 10.77
C GLN A 32 8.54 -6.17 10.05
N GLU A 33 9.60 -5.47 10.50
CA GLU A 33 10.06 -4.22 9.86
C GLU A 33 10.57 -4.47 8.44
N ALA A 34 11.39 -5.51 8.26
CA ALA A 34 11.90 -5.87 6.95
C ALA A 34 10.77 -6.25 5.97
N ALA A 35 9.79 -7.02 6.44
CA ALA A 35 8.63 -7.41 5.63
C ALA A 35 7.75 -6.20 5.28
N TRP A 36 7.51 -5.29 6.24
CA TRP A 36 6.77 -4.06 5.99
C TRP A 36 7.47 -3.17 4.96
N ASN A 37 8.79 -2.99 5.07
CA ASN A 37 9.56 -2.20 4.13
C ASN A 37 9.49 -2.78 2.71
N LYS A 38 9.61 -4.11 2.58
CA LYS A 38 9.44 -4.79 1.29
C LYS A 38 8.05 -4.59 0.67
N MET A 39 7.00 -4.59 1.50
CA MET A 39 5.64 -4.26 1.03
C MET A 39 5.57 -2.81 0.52
N MET A 40 6.20 -1.87 1.23
CA MET A 40 6.24 -0.46 0.84
C MET A 40 7.12 -0.19 -0.41
N GLU A 41 8.14 -1.01 -0.67
CA GLU A 41 8.86 -0.97 -1.97
C GLU A 41 7.89 -1.23 -3.13
N GLY A 42 6.90 -2.11 -2.94
CA GLY A 42 5.83 -2.33 -3.90
C GLY A 42 5.00 -1.06 -4.16
N HIS A 43 4.67 -0.30 -3.12
CA HIS A 43 4.03 1.02 -3.26
C HIS A 43 4.89 1.97 -4.09
N ASP A 44 6.18 2.07 -3.79
CA ASP A 44 7.08 3.02 -4.47
C ASP A 44 7.24 2.69 -5.95
N VAL A 45 7.24 1.40 -6.31
CA VAL A 45 7.28 0.93 -7.71
C VAL A 45 5.99 1.24 -8.46
N VAL A 46 4.84 1.23 -7.78
CA VAL A 46 3.52 1.45 -8.39
C VAL A 46 3.19 2.94 -8.53
N MET A 47 3.71 3.81 -7.66
CA MET A 47 3.43 5.25 -7.67
C MET A 47 3.63 5.94 -9.04
N PRO A 48 4.69 5.64 -9.84
CA PRO A 48 4.84 6.21 -11.18
C PRO A 48 3.67 5.92 -12.13
N LEU A 49 2.99 4.77 -11.97
CA LEU A 49 1.87 4.38 -12.83
C LEU A 49 0.68 5.31 -12.70
N MET A 50 0.53 6.04 -11.59
CA MET A 50 -0.49 7.09 -11.45
C MET A 50 -0.28 8.21 -12.47
N GLY A 51 0.97 8.58 -12.73
CA GLY A 51 1.33 9.54 -13.77
C GLY A 51 1.01 9.01 -15.17
N ASP A 52 1.29 7.73 -15.41
CA ASP A 52 0.98 7.08 -16.69
C ASP A 52 -0.53 6.99 -16.93
N ILE A 53 -1.32 6.62 -15.91
CA ILE A 53 -2.79 6.65 -15.95
C ILE A 53 -3.27 8.04 -16.32
N TYR A 54 -2.79 9.09 -15.66
CA TYR A 54 -3.20 10.46 -15.97
C TYR A 54 -2.93 10.82 -17.44
N GLN A 55 -1.71 10.57 -17.93
CA GLN A 55 -1.33 10.87 -19.31
C GLN A 55 -2.19 10.12 -20.33
N VAL A 56 -2.39 8.83 -20.11
CA VAL A 56 -3.16 7.96 -21.01
C VAL A 56 -4.65 8.33 -20.97
N SER A 57 -5.21 8.60 -19.79
CA SER A 57 -6.59 9.08 -19.60
C SER A 57 -6.85 10.39 -20.35
N THR A 58 -5.97 11.38 -20.21
CA THR A 58 -6.11 12.66 -20.94
C THR A 58 -6.14 12.43 -22.45
N LYS A 59 -5.18 11.68 -22.98
CA LYS A 59 -5.08 11.43 -24.43
C LYS A 59 -6.26 10.62 -24.97
N LEU A 60 -6.71 9.60 -24.23
CA LEU A 60 -7.85 8.78 -24.63
C LEU A 60 -9.16 9.58 -24.60
N LYS A 61 -9.35 10.43 -23.59
CA LYS A 61 -10.51 11.32 -23.49
C LYS A 61 -10.61 12.27 -24.68
N GLU A 62 -9.51 12.91 -25.07
CA GLU A 62 -9.49 13.77 -26.26
C GLU A 62 -9.86 13.02 -27.56
N LEU A 63 -9.42 11.77 -27.71
CA LEU A 63 -9.77 10.95 -28.86
C LEU A 63 -11.24 10.53 -28.82
N ALA A 64 -11.75 10.17 -27.65
CA ALA A 64 -13.15 9.83 -27.45
C ALA A 64 -14.05 11.01 -27.80
N ASP A 65 -13.78 12.21 -27.27
CA ASP A 65 -14.59 13.40 -27.51
C ASP A 65 -14.67 13.75 -29.01
N ARG A 66 -13.57 13.59 -29.76
CA ARG A 66 -13.57 13.76 -31.23
C ARG A 66 -14.41 12.71 -31.96
N ALA A 67 -14.42 11.47 -31.47
CA ALA A 67 -15.14 10.36 -32.06
C ALA A 67 -16.62 10.32 -31.68
N MET A 68 -17.10 11.18 -30.79
CA MET A 68 -18.48 11.15 -30.27
C MET A 68 -19.55 11.27 -31.37
N ALA A 69 -19.26 12.03 -32.44
CA ALA A 69 -20.16 12.21 -33.57
C ALA A 69 -20.02 11.13 -34.66
N GLU A 70 -19.08 10.19 -34.49
CA GLU A 70 -18.80 9.15 -35.48
C GLU A 70 -19.69 7.93 -35.27
N ALA A 71 -20.19 7.35 -36.37
CA ALA A 71 -20.94 6.10 -36.33
C ALA A 71 -20.01 4.88 -36.25
N ASN A 72 -19.18 4.79 -35.21
CA ASN A 72 -18.32 3.63 -34.93
C ASN A 72 -18.32 3.26 -33.43
N ASP A 73 -17.66 2.15 -33.10
CA ASP A 73 -17.61 1.59 -31.75
C ASP A 73 -16.44 2.14 -30.90
N PHE A 74 -15.66 3.09 -31.43
CA PHE A 74 -14.49 3.61 -30.72
C PHE A 74 -14.89 4.36 -29.45
N HIS A 75 -15.87 5.26 -29.53
CA HIS A 75 -16.33 6.05 -28.38
C HIS A 75 -16.74 5.18 -27.18
N PRO A 76 -17.65 4.18 -27.30
CA PRO A 76 -18.02 3.35 -26.16
C PRO A 76 -16.86 2.49 -25.61
N ARG A 77 -15.95 2.03 -26.48
CA ARG A 77 -14.73 1.32 -26.04
C ARG A 77 -13.79 2.23 -25.25
N ALA A 78 -13.62 3.47 -25.70
CA ALA A 78 -12.81 4.47 -25.01
C ALA A 78 -13.41 4.86 -23.65
N GLN A 79 -14.73 5.02 -23.55
CA GLN A 79 -15.39 5.27 -22.26
C GLN A 79 -15.20 4.11 -21.27
N THR A 80 -15.25 2.87 -21.76
CA THR A 80 -14.99 1.69 -20.94
C THR A 80 -13.55 1.69 -20.40
N ALA A 81 -12.57 1.94 -21.26
CA ALA A 81 -11.16 2.02 -20.86
C ALA A 81 -10.87 3.19 -19.89
N LEU A 82 -11.54 4.34 -20.06
CA LEU A 82 -11.44 5.45 -19.10
C LEU A 82 -11.97 5.07 -17.71
N ALA A 83 -13.10 4.36 -17.64
CA ALA A 83 -13.63 3.87 -16.37
C ALA A 83 -12.72 2.82 -15.70
N GLN A 84 -12.04 1.98 -16.50
CA GLN A 84 -11.06 1.02 -16.00
C GLN A 84 -9.81 1.72 -15.43
N LEU A 85 -9.33 2.79 -16.09
CA LEU A 85 -8.23 3.62 -15.60
C LEU A 85 -8.59 4.30 -14.26
N GLU A 86 -9.79 4.87 -14.15
CA GLU A 86 -10.30 5.47 -12.91
C GLU A 86 -10.41 4.42 -11.79
N THR A 87 -10.95 3.23 -12.09
CA THR A 87 -11.03 2.12 -11.13
C THR A 87 -9.64 1.67 -10.64
N ALA A 88 -8.64 1.67 -11.53
CA ALA A 88 -7.28 1.29 -11.17
C ALA A 88 -6.59 2.35 -10.29
N GLU A 89 -6.79 3.64 -10.60
CA GLU A 89 -6.37 4.76 -9.76
C GLU A 89 -7.00 4.70 -8.37
N ASP A 90 -8.32 4.51 -8.30
CA ASP A 90 -9.06 4.36 -7.05
C ASP A 90 -8.54 3.18 -6.22
N GLY A 91 -8.18 2.07 -6.88
CA GLY A 91 -7.57 0.91 -6.22
C GLY A 91 -6.31 1.28 -5.43
N MET A 92 -5.41 2.05 -6.04
CA MET A 92 -4.19 2.52 -5.39
C MET A 92 -4.48 3.52 -4.27
N MET A 93 -5.40 4.47 -4.50
CA MET A 93 -5.79 5.46 -3.49
C MET A 93 -6.44 4.81 -2.26
N ASN A 94 -7.30 3.83 -2.47
CA ASN A 94 -7.95 3.07 -1.40
C ASN A 94 -6.95 2.24 -0.60
N TRP A 95 -5.99 1.59 -1.28
CA TRP A 95 -4.92 0.86 -0.61
C TRP A 95 -4.06 1.80 0.25
N MET A 96 -3.64 2.95 -0.29
CA MET A 96 -2.87 3.94 0.46
C MET A 96 -3.61 4.47 1.69
N ALA A 97 -4.91 4.77 1.55
CA ALA A 97 -5.75 5.19 2.67
C ALA A 97 -5.82 4.11 3.75
N TYR A 98 -6.02 2.84 3.34
CA TYR A 98 -6.07 1.71 4.26
C TYR A 98 -4.76 1.52 5.04
N ILE A 99 -3.61 1.58 4.36
CA ILE A 99 -2.29 1.45 5.00
C ILE A 99 -1.99 2.63 5.92
N LYS A 100 -2.38 3.85 5.53
CA LYS A 100 -2.26 5.05 6.38
C LYS A 100 -3.02 4.91 7.70
N ASP A 101 -4.22 4.32 7.66
CA ASP A 101 -5.04 4.07 8.85
C ASP A 101 -4.57 2.86 9.68
N ASN A 102 -3.74 1.99 9.07
CA ASN A 102 -3.20 0.78 9.69
C ASN A 102 -1.67 0.75 9.63
N PRO A 103 -0.96 1.75 10.19
CA PRO A 103 0.50 1.73 10.21
C PRO A 103 1.00 0.54 11.05
N LEU A 104 2.21 0.07 10.78
CA LEU A 104 2.80 -1.11 11.42
C LEU A 104 2.69 -1.11 12.96
N ALA A 105 2.86 0.04 13.60
CA ALA A 105 2.70 0.18 15.05
C ALA A 105 1.27 -0.15 15.53
N THR A 106 0.25 0.28 14.77
CA THR A 106 -1.16 -0.02 15.04
C THR A 106 -1.46 -1.49 14.80
N VAL A 107 -0.92 -2.08 13.72
CA VAL A 107 -1.05 -3.52 13.44
C VAL A 107 -0.45 -4.34 14.58
N ARG A 108 0.80 -4.06 14.98
CA ARG A 108 1.48 -4.68 16.14
C ARG A 108 0.65 -4.59 17.42
N LYS A 109 -0.01 -3.46 17.66
CA LYS A 109 -0.88 -3.26 18.83
C LYS A 109 -2.12 -4.16 18.78
N LYS A 110 -2.80 -4.24 17.62
CA LYS A 110 -4.06 -4.96 17.43
C LYS A 110 -3.89 -6.48 17.27
N SER A 111 -2.81 -6.94 16.64
CA SER A 111 -2.59 -8.36 16.33
C SER A 111 -2.26 -9.20 17.57
N PRO A 112 -2.79 -10.40 17.78
CA PRO A 112 -2.52 -11.20 18.99
C PRO A 112 -1.04 -11.61 19.14
N ASP A 113 -0.36 -11.91 18.04
CA ASP A 113 1.01 -12.43 18.02
C ASP A 113 1.76 -12.01 16.74
N HIS A 114 3.00 -12.50 16.61
CA HIS A 114 3.84 -12.21 15.44
C HIS A 114 3.25 -12.76 14.14
N ALA A 115 2.66 -13.97 14.17
CA ALA A 115 2.10 -14.60 12.99
C ALA A 115 0.95 -13.76 12.42
N ALA A 116 0.11 -13.19 13.28
CA ALA A 116 -0.97 -12.30 12.87
C ALA A 116 -0.47 -10.96 12.31
N VAL A 117 0.69 -10.45 12.74
CA VAL A 117 1.31 -9.28 12.10
C VAL A 117 1.83 -9.65 10.70
N MET A 118 2.52 -10.79 10.58
CA MET A 118 3.05 -11.24 9.29
C MET A 118 1.95 -11.53 8.28
N ALA A 119 0.86 -12.19 8.71
CA ALA A 119 -0.29 -12.47 7.84
C ALA A 119 -0.95 -11.20 7.31
N PHE A 120 -0.99 -10.13 8.11
CA PHE A 120 -1.43 -8.81 7.64
C PHE A 120 -0.49 -8.29 6.54
N ILE A 121 0.82 -8.29 6.78
CA ILE A 121 1.80 -7.78 5.83
C ILE A 121 1.77 -8.59 4.52
N ASP A 122 1.70 -9.91 4.59
CA ASP A 122 1.64 -10.79 3.43
C ASP A 122 0.36 -10.58 2.59
N LYS A 123 -0.76 -10.32 3.26
CA LYS A 123 -2.01 -9.92 2.59
C LYS A 123 -1.79 -8.61 1.84
N GLU A 124 -1.33 -7.57 2.52
CA GLU A 124 -1.17 -6.25 1.91
C GLU A 124 -0.09 -6.22 0.81
N GLN A 125 0.94 -7.08 0.91
CA GLN A 125 1.90 -7.34 -0.17
C GLN A 125 1.24 -7.95 -1.42
N THR A 126 0.27 -8.84 -1.22
CA THR A 126 -0.52 -9.43 -2.30
C THR A 126 -1.44 -8.38 -2.92
N GLU A 127 -2.09 -7.56 -2.10
CA GLU A 127 -2.97 -6.48 -2.56
C GLU A 127 -2.22 -5.45 -3.39
N ILE A 128 -1.06 -4.96 -2.95
CA ILE A 128 -0.29 -3.98 -3.75
C ILE A 128 0.19 -4.58 -5.08
N THR A 129 0.45 -5.89 -5.12
CA THR A 129 0.78 -6.59 -6.37
C THR A 129 -0.43 -6.65 -7.31
N ALA A 130 -1.63 -6.87 -6.77
CA ALA A 130 -2.87 -6.86 -7.55
C ALA A 130 -3.21 -5.45 -8.07
N VAL A 131 -3.02 -4.42 -7.24
CA VAL A 131 -3.14 -3.00 -7.64
C VAL A 131 -2.21 -2.71 -8.82
N ALA A 132 -0.93 -3.10 -8.71
CA ALA A 132 0.05 -2.93 -9.78
C ALA A 132 -0.40 -3.58 -11.10
N ALA A 133 -0.91 -4.82 -11.04
CA ALA A 133 -1.39 -5.55 -12.21
C ALA A 133 -2.60 -4.85 -12.85
N ASN A 134 -3.56 -4.41 -12.04
CA ASN A 134 -4.75 -3.71 -12.51
C ASN A 134 -4.39 -2.40 -13.22
N MET A 135 -3.47 -1.61 -12.64
CA MET A 135 -3.00 -0.37 -13.24
C MET A 135 -2.30 -0.62 -14.57
N ASN A 136 -1.36 -1.58 -14.63
CA ASN A 136 -0.67 -1.92 -15.87
C ASN A 136 -1.64 -2.40 -16.97
N ASN A 137 -2.62 -3.23 -16.62
CA ASN A 137 -3.61 -3.72 -17.57
C ASN A 137 -4.48 -2.58 -18.12
N ALA A 138 -4.99 -1.70 -17.25
CA ALA A 138 -5.81 -0.56 -17.66
C ALA A 138 -5.02 0.40 -18.57
N ILE A 139 -3.74 0.67 -18.23
CA ILE A 139 -2.82 1.46 -19.06
C ILE A 139 -2.65 0.80 -20.44
N ALA A 140 -2.36 -0.50 -20.49
CA ALA A 140 -2.12 -1.23 -21.72
C ALA A 140 -3.36 -1.25 -22.65
N GLU A 141 -4.55 -1.48 -22.09
CA GLU A 141 -5.81 -1.46 -22.83
C GLU A 141 -6.09 -0.08 -23.44
N ALA A 142 -5.90 0.98 -22.67
CA ALA A 142 -6.09 2.34 -23.16
C ALA A 142 -5.02 2.76 -24.19
N GLN A 143 -3.76 2.35 -24.00
CA GLN A 143 -2.70 2.56 -24.99
C GLN A 143 -3.00 1.85 -26.32
N ALA A 144 -3.58 0.65 -26.27
CA ALA A 144 -3.99 -0.07 -27.49
C ALA A 144 -5.06 0.71 -28.27
N LEU A 145 -6.06 1.28 -27.60
CA LEU A 145 -7.07 2.14 -28.23
C LEU A 145 -6.47 3.41 -28.81
N ILE A 146 -5.54 4.05 -28.10
CA ILE A 146 -4.83 5.23 -28.59
C ILE A 146 -4.06 4.90 -29.88
N LYS A 147 -3.37 3.76 -29.92
CA LYS A 147 -2.59 3.33 -31.08
C LYS A 147 -3.47 2.97 -32.27
N GLU A 148 -4.59 2.28 -32.04
CA GLU A 148 -5.60 2.00 -33.09
C GLU A 148 -6.05 3.28 -33.79
N ARG A 149 -6.22 4.36 -33.01
CA ARG A 149 -6.70 5.65 -33.53
C ARG A 149 -5.61 6.55 -34.10
N ASN A 150 -4.36 6.36 -33.67
CA ASN A 150 -3.18 7.08 -34.14
C ASN A 150 -2.02 6.10 -34.40
N PRO A 151 -2.02 5.37 -35.52
CA PRO A 151 -1.04 4.30 -35.81
C PRO A 151 0.40 4.80 -36.04
N GLY A 152 0.64 6.12 -36.04
CA GLY A 152 1.97 6.75 -36.13
C GLY A 152 2.61 7.09 -34.77
N LEU A 153 1.98 6.70 -33.66
CA LEU A 153 2.49 6.80 -32.29
C LEU A 153 2.73 5.41 -31.69
#